data_AF-A0A193FW38-F1
#
_entry.id   AF-A0A193FW38-F1
#
_cell.length_a   1.000
_cell.length_b   1.000
_cell.length_c   1.000
_cell.angle_alpha   90.00
_cell.angle_beta   90.00
_cell.angle_gamma   90.00
#
_symmetry.space_group_name_H-M   'P 1'
#
loop_
_entity.id
_entity.type
_entity.pdbx_description
1 polymer ?
#
loop_
_entity_poly.entity_id
_entity_poly.type
_entity_poly.pdbx_seq_one_letter_code
_entity_poly.pdbx_strand_id
1 'polypeptide(L)'
;MKLTPFGLLVRTLRLEAGLTLKNMADALGVTSAYLSSIELGDRPLTEKIAGQAIEFFKERISTEKLDQLQAAVDKTTQSVPTAGLDSDDKVLVAAFARRLTEGAGVPDEVMNWLRKGDRSGRS
;
A
#
# COMPACT_ATOMS: atom_id res chain seq x y z
N MET A 1 9.01 3.31 -11.22
CA MET A 1 7.93 2.42 -10.75
C MET A 1 8.23 2.02 -9.32
N LYS A 2 7.32 2.30 -8.39
CA LYS A 2 7.41 1.88 -6.99
C LYS A 2 6.03 1.34 -6.63
N LEU A 3 5.88 0.01 -6.55
CA LEU A 3 4.60 -0.60 -6.16
C LEU A 3 4.12 0.02 -4.84
N THR A 4 2.85 0.43 -4.82
CA THR A 4 2.21 0.89 -3.60
C THR A 4 1.88 -0.30 -2.70
N PRO A 5 1.75 -0.11 -1.36
CA PRO A 5 1.25 -1.16 -0.48
C PRO A 5 -0.06 -1.78 -0.97
N PHE A 6 -1.00 -0.94 -1.44
CA PHE A 6 -2.24 -1.38 -2.07
C PHE A 6 -1.98 -2.23 -3.32
N GLY A 7 -1.17 -1.73 -4.25
CA GLY A 7 -0.90 -2.41 -5.51
C GLY A 7 -0.24 -3.77 -5.36
N LEU A 8 0.70 -3.89 -4.41
CA LEU A 8 1.32 -5.17 -4.07
C LEU A 8 0.28 -6.15 -3.53
N LEU A 9 -0.52 -5.73 -2.55
CA LEU A 9 -1.49 -6.60 -1.90
C LEU A 9 -2.61 -7.02 -2.86
N VAL A 10 -3.19 -6.10 -3.62
CA VAL A 10 -4.23 -6.41 -4.61
C VAL A 10 -3.71 -7.41 -5.63
N ARG A 11 -2.49 -7.22 -6.13
CA ARG A 11 -1.87 -8.17 -7.07
C ARG A 11 -1.71 -9.55 -6.44
N THR A 12 -1.25 -9.64 -5.20
CA THR A 12 -1.15 -10.91 -4.46
C THR A 12 -2.51 -11.59 -4.30
N LEU A 13 -3.52 -10.87 -3.81
CA LEU A 13 -4.87 -11.41 -3.62
C LEU A 13 -5.50 -11.89 -4.93
N ARG A 14 -5.26 -11.17 -6.05
CA ARG A 14 -5.69 -11.63 -7.37
C ARG A 14 -5.04 -12.96 -7.75
N LEU A 15 -3.73 -13.10 -7.56
CA LEU A 15 -3.01 -14.33 -7.91
C LEU A 15 -3.46 -15.51 -7.05
N GLU A 16 -3.62 -15.31 -5.74
CA GLU A 16 -4.11 -16.35 -4.82
C GLU A 16 -5.54 -16.80 -5.15
N ALA A 17 -6.40 -15.89 -5.60
CA ALA A 17 -7.77 -16.17 -6.01
C ALA A 17 -7.90 -16.66 -7.46
N GLY A 18 -6.79 -16.82 -8.20
CA GLY A 18 -6.82 -17.22 -9.61
C GLY A 18 -7.45 -16.19 -10.55
N LEU A 19 -7.49 -14.92 -10.14
CA LEU A 19 -8.13 -13.83 -10.87
C LEU A 19 -7.14 -13.12 -11.80
N THR A 20 -7.52 -12.98 -13.07
CA THR A 20 -6.75 -12.17 -14.00
C THR A 20 -6.94 -10.68 -13.71
N LEU A 21 -5.99 -9.85 -14.17
CA LEU A 21 -6.12 -8.39 -14.10
C LEU A 21 -7.40 -7.91 -14.81
N LYS A 22 -7.76 -8.56 -15.93
CA LYS A 22 -8.97 -8.26 -16.69
C LYS A 22 -10.24 -8.53 -15.87
N ASN A 23 -10.30 -9.64 -15.12
CA ASN A 23 -11.49 -9.95 -14.30
C ASN A 23 -11.79 -8.85 -13.29
N MET A 24 -10.75 -8.35 -12.60
CA MET A 24 -10.93 -7.28 -11.62
C MET A 24 -11.20 -5.94 -12.31
N ALA A 25 -10.51 -5.63 -13.41
CA ALA A 25 -10.74 -4.39 -14.15
C ALA A 25 -12.19 -4.29 -14.66
N ASP A 26 -12.71 -5.38 -15.24
CA ASP A 26 -14.10 -5.47 -15.68
C ASP A 26 -15.09 -5.27 -14.51
N ALA A 27 -14.83 -5.87 -13.34
CA ALA A 27 -15.66 -5.71 -12.14
C ALA A 27 -15.62 -4.29 -11.54
N LEU A 28 -14.48 -3.60 -11.64
CA LEU A 28 -14.32 -2.22 -11.19
C LEU A 28 -14.85 -1.19 -12.20
N GLY A 29 -15.16 -1.61 -13.43
CA GLY A 29 -15.59 -0.73 -14.51
C GLY A 29 -14.46 0.16 -15.05
N VAL A 30 -13.22 -0.34 -15.06
CA VAL A 30 -12.05 0.37 -15.56
C VAL A 30 -11.25 -0.49 -16.54
N THR A 31 -10.31 0.10 -17.27
CA THR A 31 -9.45 -0.66 -18.18
C THR A 31 -8.36 -1.42 -17.41
N SER A 32 -7.92 -2.57 -17.94
CA SER A 32 -6.78 -3.31 -17.37
C SER A 32 -5.51 -2.45 -17.26
N ALA A 33 -5.27 -1.59 -18.24
CA ALA A 33 -4.14 -0.66 -18.23
C ALA A 33 -4.24 0.35 -17.07
N TYR A 34 -5.44 0.88 -16.81
CA TYR A 34 -5.67 1.79 -15.69
C TYR A 34 -5.46 1.10 -14.34
N LEU A 35 -6.05 -0.09 -14.15
CA LEU A 35 -5.84 -0.88 -12.94
C LEU A 35 -4.35 -1.23 -12.74
N SER A 36 -3.64 -1.64 -13.80
CA SER A 36 -2.21 -1.91 -13.75
C SER A 36 -1.40 -0.68 -13.32
N SER A 37 -1.75 0.51 -13.82
CA SER A 37 -1.04 1.75 -13.45
C SER A 37 -1.21 2.11 -11.97
N ILE A 38 -2.36 1.77 -11.37
CA ILE A 38 -2.58 1.95 -9.93
C ILE A 38 -1.77 0.91 -9.13
N GLU A 39 -1.76 -0.35 -9.57
CA GLU A 39 -0.97 -1.40 -8.91
C GLU A 39 0.54 -1.10 -8.90
N LEU A 40 1.04 -0.51 -9.98
CA LEU A 40 2.46 -0.12 -10.12
C LEU A 40 2.80 1.22 -9.47
N GLY A 41 1.81 1.94 -8.94
CA GLY A 41 1.98 3.26 -8.33
C GLY A 41 2.19 4.40 -9.33
N ASP A 42 1.98 4.17 -10.62
CA ASP A 42 2.08 5.19 -11.68
C ASP A 42 0.84 6.10 -11.72
N ARG A 43 -0.31 5.62 -11.20
CA ARG A 43 -1.49 6.44 -10.94
C ARG A 43 -1.90 6.38 -9.47
N PRO A 44 -2.39 7.50 -8.91
CA PRO A 44 -2.83 7.53 -7.54
C PRO A 44 -4.05 6.61 -7.33
N LEU A 45 -4.09 5.96 -6.17
CA LEU A 45 -5.28 5.27 -5.71
C LEU A 45 -6.34 6.30 -5.32
N THR A 46 -7.52 6.19 -5.92
CA THR A 46 -8.68 7.02 -5.56
C THR A 46 -9.57 6.28 -4.57
N GLU A 47 -10.31 7.02 -3.74
CA GLU A 47 -11.28 6.44 -2.79
C GLU A 47 -12.30 5.54 -3.49
N LYS A 48 -12.76 5.94 -4.69
CA LYS A 48 -13.66 5.12 -5.52
C LYS A 48 -13.07 3.75 -5.83
N ILE A 49 -11.83 3.71 -6.35
CA ILE A 49 -11.18 2.44 -6.71
C ILE A 49 -10.86 1.61 -5.46
N ALA A 50 -10.48 2.26 -4.36
CA ALA A 50 -10.25 1.57 -3.09
C ALA A 50 -11.53 0.89 -2.58
N GLY A 51 -12.65 1.61 -2.51
CA GLY A 51 -13.93 1.05 -2.08
C GLY A 51 -14.41 -0.08 -2.99
N GLN A 52 -14.28 0.09 -4.32
CA GLN A 52 -14.64 -0.97 -5.27
C GLN A 52 -13.75 -2.21 -5.13
N ALA A 53 -12.45 -2.04 -4.85
CA ALA A 53 -11.54 -3.17 -4.61
C ALA A 53 -11.90 -3.93 -3.32
N ILE A 54 -12.24 -3.22 -2.25
CA ILE A 54 -12.66 -3.83 -0.98
C ILE A 54 -13.95 -4.64 -1.18
N GLU A 55 -14.98 -4.05 -1.79
CA GLU A 55 -16.23 -4.77 -2.08
C GLU A 55 -16.01 -5.95 -3.04
N PHE A 56 -15.12 -5.80 -4.03
CA PHE A 56 -14.75 -6.90 -4.91
C PHE A 56 -14.14 -8.08 -4.14
N PHE A 57 -13.33 -7.85 -3.11
CA PHE A 57 -12.70 -8.93 -2.37
C PHE A 57 -13.49 -9.44 -1.16
N LYS A 58 -14.45 -8.68 -0.64
CA LYS A 58 -15.20 -8.96 0.59
C LYS A 58 -15.71 -10.39 0.77
N GLU A 59 -16.19 -11.02 -0.31
CA GLU A 59 -16.71 -12.40 -0.30
C GLU A 59 -15.73 -13.43 -0.88
N ARG A 60 -14.53 -13.01 -1.29
CA ARG A 60 -13.54 -13.82 -1.99
C ARG A 60 -12.32 -14.15 -1.12
N ILE A 61 -12.13 -13.44 -0.01
CA ILE A 61 -10.96 -13.58 0.87
C ILE A 61 -11.41 -13.67 2.34
N SER A 62 -10.51 -14.10 3.22
CA SER A 62 -10.77 -14.12 4.66
C SER A 62 -10.86 -12.70 5.24
N THR A 63 -11.56 -12.55 6.37
CA THR A 63 -11.66 -11.29 7.11
C THR A 63 -10.29 -10.70 7.43
N GLU A 64 -9.31 -11.52 7.82
CA GLU A 64 -7.93 -11.07 8.07
C GLU A 64 -7.28 -10.43 6.84
N LYS A 65 -7.46 -11.03 5.65
CA LYS A 65 -6.93 -10.46 4.40
C LYS A 65 -7.69 -9.19 3.99
N LEU A 66 -8.96 -9.08 4.35
CA LEU A 66 -9.76 -7.87 4.14
C LEU A 66 -9.25 -6.72 5.02
N ASP A 67 -8.92 -6.99 6.29
CA ASP A 67 -8.31 -6.02 7.20
C ASP A 67 -6.93 -5.57 6.69
N GLN A 68 -6.12 -6.50 6.17
CA GLN A 68 -4.86 -6.18 5.51
C GLN A 68 -5.06 -5.28 4.28
N LEU A 69 -6.12 -5.53 3.49
CA LEU A 69 -6.46 -4.72 2.33
C LEU A 69 -6.83 -3.29 2.73
N GLN A 70 -7.65 -3.14 3.77
CA GLN A 70 -8.00 -1.83 4.32
C GLN A 70 -6.75 -1.08 4.81
N ALA A 71 -5.89 -1.74 5.58
CA ALA A 71 -4.64 -1.14 6.04
C ALA A 71 -3.70 -0.74 4.88
N ALA A 72 -3.71 -1.48 3.77
CA ALA A 72 -2.93 -1.14 2.58
C ALA A 72 -3.51 0.05 1.81
N VAL A 73 -4.83 0.19 1.76
CA VAL A 73 -5.53 1.38 1.23
C VAL A 73 -5.13 2.60 2.06
N ASP A 74 -5.22 2.52 3.38
CA ASP A 74 -4.93 3.64 4.28
C ASP A 74 -3.47 4.09 4.13
N LYS A 75 -2.52 3.13 4.11
CA LYS A 75 -1.10 3.43 3.87
C LYS A 75 -0.83 4.06 2.51
N THR A 76 -1.57 3.66 1.48
CA THR A 76 -1.37 4.15 0.11
C THR A 76 -1.97 5.54 -0.08
N THR A 77 -3.12 5.81 0.54
CA THR A 77 -3.81 7.11 0.48
C THR A 77 -3.18 8.15 1.41
N GLN A 78 -2.61 7.74 2.54
CA GLN A 78 -1.84 8.60 3.45
C GLN A 78 -0.37 8.81 3.01
N SER A 79 0.15 8.01 2.07
CA SER A 79 1.50 8.18 1.55
C SER A 79 1.57 9.43 0.68
N VAL A 80 1.97 10.54 1.30
CA VAL A 80 2.42 11.78 0.65
C VAL A 80 3.49 11.46 -0.42
N PRO A 81 3.51 12.15 -1.58
CA PRO A 81 4.48 11.89 -2.62
C PRO A 81 5.92 12.01 -2.11
N THR A 82 6.69 10.92 -2.20
CA THR A 82 8.15 10.93 -1.96
C THR A 82 8.94 11.61 -3.09
N ALA A 83 8.26 12.36 -3.96
CA ALA A 83 8.86 13.12 -5.05
C ALA A 83 9.80 14.23 -4.56
N GLY A 84 9.81 14.53 -3.25
CA GLY A 84 10.71 15.50 -2.62
C GLY A 84 11.84 14.91 -1.78
N LEU A 85 12.06 13.59 -1.76
CA LEU A 85 13.16 13.01 -0.98
C LEU A 85 14.48 13.12 -1.77
N ASP A 86 15.49 13.71 -1.12
CA ASP A 86 16.84 13.82 -1.67
C ASP A 86 17.53 12.45 -1.73
N SER A 87 18.75 12.42 -2.28
CA SER A 87 19.53 11.18 -2.43
C SER A 87 19.90 10.53 -1.10
N ASP A 88 20.08 11.30 -0.03
CA ASP A 88 20.54 10.83 1.27
C ASP A 88 19.37 10.23 2.07
N ASP A 89 18.17 10.80 1.94
CA ASP A 89 16.94 10.23 2.47
C ASP A 89 16.64 8.84 1.89
N LYS A 90 16.94 8.63 0.61
CA LYS A 90 16.77 7.32 -0.05
C LYS A 90 17.77 6.28 0.46
N VAL A 91 19.01 6.70 0.72
CA VAL A 91 20.03 5.84 1.32
C VAL A 91 19.62 5.44 2.74
N LEU A 92 19.09 6.37 3.52
CA LEU A 92 18.60 6.11 4.87
C LEU A 92 17.41 5.14 4.86
N VAL A 93 16.44 5.33 3.97
CA VAL A 93 15.29 4.43 3.80
C VAL A 93 15.74 3.03 3.37
N ALA A 94 16.71 2.93 2.46
CA ALA A 94 17.25 1.64 2.01
C ALA A 94 18.01 0.91 3.12
N ALA A 95 18.86 1.62 3.88
CA ALA A 95 19.56 1.07 5.03
C ALA A 95 18.58 0.59 6.12
N PHE A 96 17.50 1.34 6.34
CA PHE A 96 16.45 0.99 7.28
C PHE A 96 15.66 -0.26 6.85
N ALA A 97 15.25 -0.34 5.58
CA ALA A 97 14.53 -1.49 5.04
C ALA A 97 15.37 -2.78 5.10
N ARG A 98 16.69 -2.66 4.85
CA ARG A 98 17.63 -3.78 4.96
C ARG A 98 17.71 -4.30 6.40
N ARG A 99 17.84 -3.41 7.38
CA ARG A 99 17.90 -3.76 8.80
C ARG A 99 16.65 -4.49 9.30
N LEU A 100 15.47 -4.09 8.82
CA LEU A 100 14.20 -4.77 9.12
C LEU A 100 14.16 -6.18 8.56
N THR A 101 14.64 -6.37 7.34
CA THR A 101 14.66 -7.66 6.64
C THR A 101 15.67 -8.63 7.28
N GLU A 102 16.77 -8.10 7.81
CA GLU A 102 17.80 -8.86 8.54
C GLU A 102 17.40 -9.19 10.00
N GLY A 103 16.16 -8.87 10.41
CA GLY A 103 15.62 -9.26 11.72
C GLY A 103 16.14 -8.45 12.91
N ALA A 104 16.94 -7.40 12.65
CA ALA A 104 17.53 -6.55 13.69
C ALA A 104 16.53 -5.57 14.34
N GLY A 105 15.27 -5.57 13.87
CA GLY A 105 14.21 -4.72 14.40
C GLY A 105 14.47 -3.21 14.21
N VAL A 106 13.56 -2.40 14.76
CA VAL A 106 13.70 -0.94 14.81
C VAL A 106 14.21 -0.56 16.20
N PRO A 107 15.22 0.33 16.35
CA PRO A 107 15.64 0.82 17.67
C PRO A 107 14.48 1.40 18.47
N ASP A 108 14.43 1.13 19.77
CA ASP A 108 13.33 1.57 20.64
C ASP A 108 13.16 3.09 20.66
N GLU A 109 14.25 3.86 20.53
CA GLU A 109 14.21 5.32 20.44
C GLU A 109 13.41 5.80 19.22
N VAL A 110 13.55 5.12 18.09
CA VAL A 110 12.82 5.43 16.85
C VAL A 110 11.35 5.03 16.99
N MET A 111 11.07 3.87 17.61
CA MET A 111 9.69 3.44 17.90
C MET A 111 8.98 4.39 18.87
N ASN A 112 9.70 4.89 19.88
CA ASN A 112 9.20 5.85 20.84
C ASN A 112 8.94 7.22 20.22
N TRP A 113 9.78 7.65 19.27
CA TRP A 113 9.57 8.86 18.49
C TRP A 113 8.33 8.75 17.58
N LEU A 114 8.16 7.64 16.87
CA LEU A 114 6.97 7.37 16.05
C LEU A 114 5.68 7.37 16.87
N ARG A 115 5.71 6.81 18.09
CA ARG A 115 4.56 6.81 19.02
C ARG A 115 4.28 8.19 19.64
N LYS A 116 5.28 9.07 19.72
CA LYS A 116 5.14 10.44 20.25
C LYS A 116 4.66 11.44 19.19
N GLY A 117 4.94 11.21 17.91
CA GLY A 117 4.58 12.10 16.79
C GLY A 117 3.07 12.31 16.58
N ASP A 118 2.21 11.48 17.16
CA ASP A 118 0.75 11.56 17.03
C ASP A 118 0.09 12.57 18.01
N ARG A 119 0.90 13.34 18.78
CA ARG A 119 0.41 14.30 19.79
C ARG A 119 0.79 15.77 19.57
N SER A 120 1.32 16.17 18.40
CA SER A 120 1.69 17.58 18.15
C SER A 120 1.06 18.20 16.89
N GLY A 121 -0.23 17.95 16.65
CA GLY A 121 -0.93 18.47 15.46
C GLY A 121 -2.37 18.94 15.71
N ARG A 122 -2.70 19.38 16.93
CA ARG A 122 -3.96 20.10 17.18
C ARG A 122 -3.77 21.14 18.27
N SER A 123 -3.42 22.35 17.85
CA SER A 123 -3.75 23.64 18.47
C SER A 123 -3.66 24.69 17.39
#